data_AF-A0AAU7D564-F1
#
_entry.id   AF-A0AAU7D564-F1
#
_cell.length_a   1.000
_cell.length_b   1.000
_cell.length_c   1.000
_cell.angle_alpha   90.00
_cell.angle_beta   90.00
_cell.angle_gamma   90.00
#
_symmetry.space_group_name_H-M   'P 1'
#
loop_
_entity.id
_entity.type
_entity.pdbx_description
1 polymer ?
#
loop_
_entity_poly.entity_id
_entity_poly.type
_entity_poly.pdbx_seq_one_letter_code
_entity_poly.pdbx_strand_id
1 'polypeptide(L)'
;MQAAPFQKSPLPQSSSATATSSDESFVETLEYKRFVEFCDACRQYRYIGLCFGPPGVGKTLSAIRYSRKEIINKVDPWTAELSIEPPLDTVIYTPSVINSPSRIDHDIRRQREMLAGFARRPLRREAQAALSVLRARDESHRKANLDRQLQKRTEVSSLKPTYLEVFADFAAREKAMADLTTLLLIDEADRLRMTSLEQIRATFDDGSSGLVLSRRVLRLHER
;
A
#
# COMPACT_ATOMS: atom_id res chain seq x y z
N MET A 1 11.75 1.04 -58.81
CA MET A 1 12.22 0.08 -57.78
C MET A 1 11.31 0.25 -56.57
N GLN A 2 10.50 -0.77 -56.30
CA GLN A 2 9.43 -0.77 -55.29
C GLN A 2 10.00 -0.78 -53.86
N ALA A 3 9.35 -0.02 -52.98
CA ALA A 3 9.56 0.01 -51.55
C ALA A 3 9.12 -1.31 -50.90
N ALA A 4 9.99 -1.88 -50.07
CA ALA A 4 9.65 -3.01 -49.20
C ALA A 4 8.95 -2.50 -47.92
N PRO A 5 7.83 -3.10 -47.49
CA PRO A 5 7.12 -2.66 -46.29
C PRO A 5 7.84 -3.15 -45.02
N PHE A 6 8.00 -2.23 -44.06
CA PHE A 6 8.44 -2.54 -42.70
C PHE A 6 7.51 -3.57 -42.06
N GLN A 7 8.02 -4.78 -41.81
CA GLN A 7 7.36 -5.78 -40.98
C GLN A 7 7.26 -5.26 -39.54
N LYS A 8 6.04 -4.98 -39.08
CA LYS A 8 5.74 -4.77 -37.66
C LYS A 8 6.02 -6.08 -36.93
N SER A 9 7.01 -6.08 -36.04
CA SER A 9 7.17 -7.11 -35.03
C SER A 9 5.91 -7.15 -34.15
N PRO A 10 5.42 -8.33 -33.74
CA PRO A 10 4.27 -8.40 -32.84
C PRO A 10 4.69 -7.88 -31.47
N LEU A 11 3.98 -6.87 -30.97
CA LEU A 11 3.99 -6.52 -29.55
C LEU A 11 3.66 -7.78 -28.74
N PRO A 12 4.37 -8.05 -27.62
CA PRO A 12 3.89 -9.05 -26.68
C PRO A 12 2.51 -8.59 -26.21
N GLN A 13 1.52 -9.46 -26.43
CA GLN A 13 0.14 -9.26 -26.04
C GLN A 13 0.12 -8.87 -24.57
N SER A 14 -0.44 -7.70 -24.28
CA SER A 14 -0.77 -7.30 -22.92
C SER A 14 -1.74 -8.34 -22.37
N SER A 15 -1.23 -9.27 -21.59
CA SER A 15 -2.06 -10.08 -20.72
C SER A 15 -2.73 -9.11 -19.75
N SER A 16 -3.96 -8.72 -20.09
CA SER A 16 -4.91 -8.17 -19.13
C SER A 16 -5.11 -9.23 -18.05
N ALA A 17 -4.21 -9.24 -17.08
CA ALA A 17 -4.36 -9.98 -15.85
C ALA A 17 -5.45 -9.25 -15.06
N THR A 18 -6.70 -9.50 -15.45
CA THR A 18 -7.81 -9.43 -14.51
C THR A 18 -7.40 -10.37 -13.39
N ALA A 19 -6.96 -9.82 -12.26
CA ALA A 19 -6.82 -10.58 -11.04
C ALA A 19 -8.24 -10.95 -10.59
N THR A 20 -8.82 -11.94 -11.26
CA THR A 20 -9.85 -12.78 -10.67
C THR A 20 -9.21 -13.34 -9.41
N SER A 21 -9.62 -12.78 -8.27
CA SER A 21 -9.32 -13.32 -6.96
C SER A 21 -9.47 -14.83 -7.03
N SER A 22 -8.46 -15.57 -6.59
CA SER A 22 -8.59 -17.00 -6.34
C SER A 22 -9.71 -17.20 -5.32
N ASP A 23 -10.92 -17.40 -5.84
CA ASP A 23 -12.13 -17.82 -5.13
C ASP A 23 -11.94 -19.30 -4.77
N GLU A 24 -11.03 -19.58 -3.84
CA GLU A 24 -11.08 -20.83 -3.09
C GLU A 24 -12.32 -20.77 -2.19
N SER A 25 -13.47 -21.12 -2.79
CA SER A 25 -14.77 -21.40 -2.16
C SER A 25 -15.04 -20.72 -0.81
N PHE A 26 -14.92 -19.38 -0.74
CA PHE A 26 -15.30 -18.67 0.47
C PHE A 26 -16.82 -18.64 0.55
N VAL A 27 -17.37 -19.31 1.55
CA VAL A 27 -18.81 -19.26 1.83
C VAL A 27 -19.09 -18.01 2.67
N GLU A 28 -19.75 -17.04 2.06
CA GLU A 28 -20.14 -15.81 2.75
C GLU A 28 -21.22 -16.12 3.79
N THR A 29 -20.84 -16.15 5.06
CA THR A 29 -21.78 -16.44 6.16
C THR A 29 -22.45 -15.16 6.68
N LEU A 30 -23.55 -15.32 7.43
CA LEU A 30 -24.21 -14.19 8.08
C LEU A 30 -23.29 -13.50 9.09
N GLU A 31 -22.45 -14.26 9.78
CA GLU A 31 -21.44 -13.76 10.71
C GLU A 31 -20.41 -12.87 10.00
N TYR A 32 -20.00 -13.25 8.78
CA TYR A 32 -19.11 -12.41 7.97
C TYR A 32 -19.80 -11.09 7.57
N LYS A 33 -21.06 -11.12 7.14
CA LYS A 33 -21.81 -9.89 6.80
C LYS A 33 -21.93 -8.94 7.98
N ARG A 34 -22.26 -9.46 9.17
CA ARG A 34 -22.28 -8.67 10.41
C ARG A 34 -20.91 -8.08 10.75
N PHE A 35 -19.84 -8.83 10.48
CA PHE A 35 -18.47 -8.34 10.66
C PHE A 35 -18.14 -7.19 9.71
N VAL A 36 -18.53 -7.29 8.43
CA VAL A 36 -18.37 -6.22 7.43
C VAL A 36 -19.10 -4.96 7.88
N GLU A 37 -20.39 -5.07 8.21
CA GLU A 37 -21.20 -3.93 8.70
C GLU A 37 -20.57 -3.25 9.92
N PHE A 38 -20.05 -4.06 10.85
CA PHE A 38 -19.36 -3.57 12.03
C PHE A 38 -18.06 -2.82 11.69
N CYS A 39 -17.23 -3.36 10.79
CA CYS A 39 -16.00 -2.71 10.34
C CYS A 39 -16.29 -1.40 9.60
N ASP A 40 -17.31 -1.39 8.73
CA ASP A 40 -17.73 -0.20 7.98
C ASP A 40 -18.26 0.90 8.91
N ALA A 41 -19.01 0.53 9.96
CA ALA A 41 -19.42 1.47 10.99
C ALA A 41 -18.22 2.05 11.75
N CYS A 42 -17.27 1.21 12.18
CA CYS A 42 -16.06 1.67 12.88
C CYS A 42 -15.23 2.62 12.00
N ARG A 43 -15.17 2.34 10.70
CA ARG A 43 -14.52 3.17 9.70
C ARG A 43 -15.22 4.51 9.51
N GLN A 44 -16.54 4.51 9.31
CA GLN A 44 -17.32 5.72 9.02
C GLN A 44 -17.34 6.68 10.22
N TYR A 45 -17.60 6.15 11.41
CA TYR A 45 -17.76 6.95 12.61
C TYR A 45 -16.48 7.12 13.42
N ARG A 46 -15.38 6.49 12.98
CA ARG A 46 -14.08 6.50 13.68
C ARG A 46 -14.25 6.06 15.12
N TYR A 47 -14.82 4.88 15.31
CA TYR A 47 -14.97 4.26 16.63
C TYR A 47 -13.87 3.25 16.91
N ILE A 48 -13.63 3.00 18.20
CA ILE A 48 -12.94 1.81 18.68
C ILE A 48 -13.98 0.71 18.85
N GLY A 49 -14.05 -0.18 17.86
CA GLY A 49 -14.90 -1.36 17.90
C GLY A 49 -14.21 -2.52 18.62
N LEU A 50 -14.93 -3.19 19.52
CA LEU A 50 -14.51 -4.47 20.10
C LEU A 50 -15.32 -5.62 19.49
N CYS A 51 -14.64 -6.54 18.83
CA CYS A 51 -15.24 -7.76 18.31
C CYS A 51 -14.91 -8.95 19.23
N PHE A 52 -15.93 -9.58 19.79
CA PHE A 52 -15.82 -10.78 20.62
C PHE A 52 -16.77 -11.86 20.14
N GLY A 53 -16.42 -13.13 20.42
CA GLY A 53 -17.32 -14.26 20.17
C GLY A 53 -16.64 -15.60 20.44
N PRO A 54 -17.38 -16.71 20.38
CA PRO A 54 -16.84 -18.04 20.60
C PRO A 54 -15.64 -18.35 19.69
N PRO A 55 -14.71 -19.23 20.10
CA PRO A 55 -13.68 -19.73 19.21
C PRO A 55 -14.32 -20.50 18.03
N GLY A 56 -13.72 -20.41 16.84
CA GLY A 56 -14.19 -21.14 15.65
C GLY A 56 -15.21 -20.40 14.78
N VAL A 57 -15.77 -19.26 15.19
CA VAL A 57 -16.75 -18.47 14.40
C VAL A 57 -16.13 -17.68 13.24
N GLY A 58 -14.83 -17.86 12.95
CA GLY A 58 -14.20 -17.24 11.78
C GLY A 58 -13.77 -15.77 11.92
N LYS A 59 -13.58 -15.22 13.13
CA LYS A 59 -13.13 -13.82 13.33
C LYS A 59 -11.85 -13.47 12.58
N THR A 60 -10.79 -14.27 12.75
CA THR A 60 -9.52 -14.09 12.06
C THR A 60 -9.67 -14.18 10.54
N LEU A 61 -10.45 -15.15 10.05
CA LEU A 61 -10.70 -15.31 8.61
C LEU A 61 -11.48 -14.12 8.03
N SER A 62 -12.49 -13.64 8.76
CA SER A 62 -13.28 -12.46 8.40
C SER A 62 -12.41 -11.21 8.32
N ALA A 63 -11.51 -11.02 9.31
CA ALA A 63 -10.55 -9.92 9.32
C ALA A 63 -9.59 -9.97 8.12
N ILE A 64 -9.00 -11.14 7.84
CA ILE A 64 -8.09 -11.36 6.70
C ILE A 64 -8.79 -11.07 5.37
N ARG A 65 -10.04 -11.55 5.22
CA ARG A 65 -10.84 -11.37 4.01
C ARG A 65 -11.24 -9.91 3.80
N TYR A 66 -11.76 -9.27 4.84
CA TYR A 66 -12.15 -7.85 4.81
C TYR A 66 -10.96 -6.95 4.45
N SER A 67 -9.81 -7.16 5.09
CA SER A 67 -8.60 -6.37 4.82
C SER A 67 -7.92 -6.71 3.49
N ARG A 68 -8.41 -7.73 2.77
CA ARG A 68 -7.81 -8.25 1.53
C ARG A 68 -6.31 -8.55 1.67
N LYS A 69 -5.91 -9.09 2.84
CA LYS A 69 -4.49 -9.34 3.20
C LYS A 69 -3.78 -10.24 2.18
N GLU A 70 -4.51 -11.16 1.56
CA GLU A 70 -3.97 -12.07 0.57
C GLU A 70 -3.46 -11.35 -0.68
N ILE A 71 -4.13 -10.27 -1.10
CA ILE A 71 -3.69 -9.44 -2.22
C ILE A 71 -2.41 -8.71 -1.79
N ILE A 72 -2.42 -8.08 -0.61
CA ILE A 72 -1.27 -7.35 -0.07
C ILE A 72 -0.01 -8.23 0.00
N ASN A 73 -0.15 -9.50 0.40
CA ASN A 73 0.99 -10.42 0.54
C ASN A 73 1.53 -10.94 -0.79
N LYS A 74 0.69 -11.01 -1.84
CA LYS A 74 1.07 -11.56 -3.16
C LYS A 74 1.69 -10.51 -4.08
N VAL A 75 1.62 -9.24 -3.69
CA VAL A 75 1.85 -8.11 -4.60
C VAL A 75 2.95 -7.23 -4.06
N ASP A 76 4.01 -7.07 -4.85
CA ASP A 76 5.05 -6.08 -4.58
C ASP A 76 4.53 -4.67 -4.95
N PRO A 77 4.46 -3.73 -3.99
CA PRO A 77 4.02 -2.35 -4.24
C PRO A 77 4.82 -1.61 -5.32
N TRP A 78 6.04 -2.06 -5.60
CA TRP A 78 6.98 -1.40 -6.51
C TRP A 78 6.94 -1.96 -7.94
N THR A 79 6.52 -3.21 -8.14
CA THR A 79 6.71 -3.91 -9.42
C THR A 79 5.42 -4.47 -10.03
N ALA A 80 4.42 -4.87 -9.23
CA ALA A 80 3.32 -5.70 -9.72
C ALA A 80 2.26 -4.93 -10.51
N GLU A 81 1.83 -5.44 -11.67
CA GLU A 81 0.78 -4.87 -12.53
C GLU A 81 -0.64 -5.22 -12.11
N LEU A 82 -1.10 -4.62 -11.01
CA LEU A 82 -2.47 -4.82 -10.56
C LEU A 82 -3.21 -3.50 -10.43
N SER A 83 -4.40 -3.44 -11.03
CA SER A 83 -5.44 -2.47 -10.72
C SER A 83 -6.21 -3.04 -9.54
N ILE A 84 -6.02 -2.45 -8.35
CA ILE A 84 -6.71 -2.89 -7.14
C ILE A 84 -7.87 -1.94 -6.92
N GLU A 85 -9.06 -2.36 -7.33
CA GLU A 85 -10.31 -1.64 -7.10
C GLU A 85 -11.22 -2.48 -6.21
N PRO A 86 -11.77 -1.91 -5.11
CA PRO A 86 -11.46 -0.59 -4.54
C PRO A 86 -10.04 -0.51 -3.95
N PRO A 87 -9.48 0.69 -3.68
CA PRO A 87 -8.14 0.83 -3.10
C PRO A 87 -8.00 0.08 -1.77
N LEU A 88 -6.78 -0.35 -1.44
CA LEU A 88 -6.47 -1.00 -0.16
C LEU A 88 -6.24 0.08 0.89
N ASP A 89 -7.07 0.08 1.92
CA ASP A 89 -7.18 1.15 2.92
C ASP A 89 -7.32 0.61 4.36
N THR A 90 -7.24 -0.71 4.50
CA THR A 90 -7.41 -1.42 5.77
C THR A 90 -6.12 -2.13 6.12
N VAL A 91 -5.56 -1.78 7.28
CA VAL A 91 -4.37 -2.44 7.84
C VAL A 91 -4.81 -3.53 8.80
N ILE A 92 -4.28 -4.74 8.64
CA ILE A 92 -4.47 -5.84 9.60
C ILE A 92 -3.16 -6.15 10.33
N TYR A 93 -3.19 -5.98 11.65
CA TYR A 93 -2.07 -6.29 12.54
C TYR A 93 -2.41 -7.47 13.44
N THR A 94 -1.50 -8.44 13.55
CA THR A 94 -1.64 -9.57 14.48
C THR A 94 -0.45 -9.52 15.44
N PRO A 95 -0.65 -9.14 16.71
CA PRO A 95 0.43 -9.01 17.67
C PRO A 95 1.17 -10.34 17.91
N SER A 96 2.50 -10.27 18.03
CA SER A 96 3.30 -11.37 18.54
C SER A 96 3.07 -11.57 20.04
N VAL A 97 3.34 -12.80 20.53
CA VAL A 97 3.22 -13.16 21.96
C VAL A 97 4.07 -12.22 22.84
N ILE A 98 5.29 -11.92 22.38
CA ILE A 98 6.13 -10.88 22.95
C ILE A 98 5.95 -9.65 22.07
N ASN A 99 5.29 -8.63 22.61
CA ASN A 99 5.10 -7.35 21.94
C ASN A 99 5.59 -6.22 22.85
N SER A 100 6.21 -5.20 22.23
CA SER A 100 6.57 -3.95 22.89
C SER A 100 5.85 -2.79 22.20
N PRO A 101 5.53 -1.71 22.92
CA PRO A 101 4.90 -0.52 22.33
C PRO A 101 5.61 -0.03 21.06
N SER A 102 6.94 0.13 21.11
CA SER A 102 7.73 0.59 19.96
C SER A 102 7.70 -0.37 18.78
N ARG A 103 7.66 -1.69 19.02
CA ARG A 103 7.57 -2.68 17.94
C ARG A 103 6.21 -2.64 17.26
N ILE A 104 5.13 -2.50 18.03
CA ILE A 104 3.77 -2.38 17.50
C ILE A 104 3.65 -1.13 16.63
N ASP A 105 4.11 0.02 17.12
CA ASP A 105 4.09 1.29 16.36
C ASP A 105 4.90 1.16 15.07
N HIS A 106 6.11 0.59 15.13
CA HIS A 106 6.92 0.33 13.94
C HIS A 106 6.23 -0.59 12.93
N ASP A 107 5.67 -1.71 13.39
CA ASP A 107 5.02 -2.69 12.52
C ASP A 107 3.77 -2.08 11.83
N ILE A 108 2.96 -1.33 12.58
CA ILE A 108 1.78 -0.63 12.05
C ILE A 108 2.20 0.42 11.02
N ARG A 109 3.19 1.26 11.33
CA ARG A 109 3.72 2.26 10.38
C ARG A 109 4.23 1.61 9.10
N ARG A 110 4.95 0.48 9.22
CA ARG A 110 5.44 -0.28 8.08
C ARG A 110 4.29 -0.79 7.19
N GLN A 111 3.20 -1.27 7.79
CA GLN A 111 2.03 -1.71 7.02
C GLN A 111 1.29 -0.54 6.35
N ARG A 112 1.16 0.61 7.02
CA ARG A 112 0.57 1.83 6.43
C ARG A 112 1.40 2.34 5.25
N GLU A 113 2.74 2.37 5.39
CA GLU A 113 3.62 2.79 4.30
C GLU A 113 3.58 1.82 3.10
N MET A 114 3.44 0.52 3.36
CA MET A 114 3.22 -0.46 2.31
C MET A 114 1.91 -0.21 1.55
N LEU A 115 0.81 0.10 2.26
CA LEU A 115 -0.46 0.48 1.63
C LEU A 115 -0.34 1.78 0.82
N ALA A 116 0.31 2.79 1.38
CA ALA A 116 0.60 4.05 0.69
C ALA A 116 1.45 3.82 -0.58
N GLY A 117 2.32 2.82 -0.58
CA GLY A 117 3.09 2.41 -1.75
C GLY A 117 2.21 2.03 -2.95
N PHE A 118 1.10 1.32 -2.72
CA PHE A 118 0.14 1.00 -3.79
C PHE A 118 -0.57 2.26 -4.32
N ALA A 119 -0.94 3.17 -3.43
CA ALA A 119 -1.60 4.43 -3.79
C ALA A 119 -0.70 5.36 -4.60
N ARG A 120 0.58 5.46 -4.21
CA ARG A 120 1.61 6.32 -4.83
C ARG A 120 2.11 5.76 -6.17
N ARG A 121 1.77 4.52 -6.52
CA ARG A 121 2.30 3.83 -7.69
C ARG A 121 2.02 4.52 -9.03
N PRO A 122 0.81 5.01 -9.34
CA PRO A 122 0.56 5.74 -10.59
C PRO A 122 1.49 6.94 -10.74
N LEU A 123 1.69 7.70 -9.64
CA LEU A 123 2.58 8.85 -9.59
C LEU A 123 4.05 8.45 -9.77
N ARG A 124 4.51 7.36 -9.13
CA ARG A 124 5.88 6.84 -9.30
C ARG A 124 6.16 6.41 -10.73
N ARG A 125 5.17 5.82 -11.42
CA ARG A 125 5.29 5.45 -12.84
C ARG A 125 5.41 6.67 -13.74
N GLU A 126 4.56 7.68 -13.52
CA GLU A 126 4.64 8.98 -14.19
C GLU A 126 6.02 9.61 -13.99
N ALA A 127 6.51 9.63 -12.74
CA ALA A 127 7.82 10.14 -12.37
C ALA A 127 8.95 9.39 -13.08
N GLN A 128 8.93 8.06 -13.06
CA GLN A 128 9.96 7.24 -13.69
C GLN A 128 10.02 7.47 -15.19
N ALA A 129 8.87 7.55 -15.87
CA ALA A 129 8.78 7.83 -17.29
C ALA A 129 9.36 9.23 -17.60
N ALA A 130 8.87 10.27 -16.91
CA ALA A 130 9.32 11.66 -17.13
C ALA A 130 10.83 11.83 -16.87
N LEU A 131 11.32 11.29 -15.74
CA LEU A 131 12.73 11.38 -15.36
C LEU A 131 13.63 10.56 -16.29
N SER A 132 13.16 9.45 -16.86
CA SER A 132 13.92 8.67 -17.84
C SER A 132 14.17 9.46 -19.13
N VAL A 133 13.16 10.21 -19.60
CA VAL A 133 13.25 11.07 -20.78
C VAL A 133 14.26 12.19 -20.54
N LEU A 134 14.21 12.84 -19.37
CA LEU A 134 15.17 13.90 -19.01
C LEU A 134 16.59 13.36 -18.90
N ARG A 135 16.79 12.20 -18.27
CA ARG A 135 18.11 11.54 -18.21
C ARG A 135 18.67 11.25 -19.60
N ALA A 136 17.85 10.72 -20.51
CA ALA A 136 18.27 10.42 -21.88
C ALA A 136 18.63 11.70 -22.66
N ARG A 137 17.83 12.76 -22.52
CA ARG A 137 18.09 14.08 -23.11
C ARG A 137 19.41 14.66 -22.61
N ASP A 138 19.59 14.69 -21.30
CA ASP A 138 20.76 15.31 -20.65
C ASP A 138 22.04 14.53 -20.98
N GLU A 139 21.98 13.20 -21.03
CA GLU A 139 23.11 12.36 -21.46
C GLU A 139 23.44 12.57 -22.95
N SER A 140 22.43 12.70 -23.82
CA SER A 140 22.63 12.99 -25.23
C SER A 140 23.28 14.36 -25.43
N HIS A 141 22.82 15.36 -24.68
CA HIS A 141 23.41 16.69 -24.67
C HIS A 141 24.85 16.68 -24.14
N ARG A 142 25.12 15.91 -23.08
CA ARG A 142 26.47 15.74 -22.52
C ARG A 142 27.43 15.11 -23.54
N LYS A 143 26.99 14.06 -24.25
CA LYS A 143 27.77 13.41 -25.32
C LYS A 143 28.04 14.36 -26.49
N ALA A 144 27.04 15.08 -26.97
CA ALA A 144 27.21 16.04 -28.06
C ALA A 144 28.18 17.18 -27.72
N ASN A 145 28.26 17.57 -26.44
CA ASN A 145 29.17 18.61 -25.97
C ASN A 145 30.53 18.07 -25.47
N LEU A 146 30.76 16.76 -25.54
CA LEU A 146 32.00 16.15 -25.05
C LEU A 146 33.21 16.56 -25.90
N ASP A 147 33.06 16.86 -27.19
CA ASP A 147 34.19 17.26 -28.04
C ASP A 147 34.43 18.79 -28.11
N ARG A 148 33.62 19.58 -27.37
CA ARG A 148 33.77 21.04 -27.31
C ARG A 148 34.97 21.45 -26.45
N GLN A 149 35.74 22.44 -26.90
CA GLN A 149 36.87 23.01 -26.16
C GLN A 149 36.51 23.30 -24.70
N LEU A 150 37.41 22.94 -23.76
CA LEU A 150 37.22 23.06 -22.30
C LEU A 150 36.74 24.45 -21.86
N GLN A 151 37.16 25.52 -22.52
CA GLN A 151 36.75 26.90 -22.22
C GLN A 151 35.27 27.18 -22.51
N LYS A 152 34.61 26.42 -23.41
CA LYS A 152 33.17 26.50 -23.69
C LYS A 152 32.34 25.52 -22.84
N ARG A 153 32.97 24.70 -21.99
CA ARG A 153 32.28 23.71 -21.14
C ARG A 153 31.77 24.27 -19.81
N THR A 154 32.20 25.48 -19.42
CA THR A 154 31.80 26.13 -18.16
C THR A 154 30.39 26.73 -18.23
N GLU A 155 29.77 26.79 -19.41
CA GLU A 155 28.36 27.18 -19.55
C GLU A 155 27.48 26.08 -18.94
N VAL A 156 26.85 26.40 -17.81
CA VAL A 156 25.83 25.56 -17.18
C VAL A 156 24.72 25.33 -18.20
N SER A 157 24.44 24.06 -18.50
CA SER A 157 23.38 23.67 -19.46
C SER A 157 22.07 24.39 -19.14
N SER A 158 21.55 25.17 -20.08
CA SER A 158 20.30 25.93 -19.93
C SER A 158 19.05 25.09 -20.19
N LEU A 159 19.18 23.76 -20.30
CA LEU A 159 18.06 22.87 -20.61
C LEU A 159 17.07 22.82 -19.43
N LYS A 160 15.85 23.31 -19.69
CA LYS A 160 14.73 23.25 -18.75
C LYS A 160 13.62 22.31 -19.25
N PRO A 161 12.82 21.72 -18.33
CA PRO A 161 13.07 21.67 -16.90
C PRO A 161 14.32 20.80 -16.60
N THR A 162 14.96 21.07 -15.47
CA THR A 162 16.08 20.25 -14.99
C THR A 162 15.57 18.95 -14.39
N TYR A 163 16.42 17.91 -14.38
CA TYR A 163 16.10 16.65 -13.69
C TYR A 163 15.69 16.89 -12.22
N LEU A 164 16.40 17.79 -11.52
CA LEU A 164 16.15 18.07 -10.10
C LEU A 164 14.82 18.78 -9.87
N GLU A 165 14.45 19.74 -10.73
CA GLU A 165 13.15 20.42 -10.66
C GLU A 165 12.00 19.43 -10.80
N VAL A 166 12.06 18.54 -11.80
CA VAL A 166 11.00 17.54 -12.02
C VAL A 166 10.98 16.50 -10.91
N PHE A 167 12.15 16.05 -10.42
CA PHE A 167 12.22 15.15 -9.28
C PHE A 167 11.60 15.76 -8.01
N ALA A 168 11.89 17.03 -7.74
CA ALA A 168 11.35 17.75 -6.59
C ALA A 168 9.83 17.91 -6.68
N ASP A 169 9.29 18.18 -7.87
CA ASP A 169 7.84 18.24 -8.10
C ASP A 169 7.17 16.89 -7.80
N PHE A 170 7.69 15.80 -8.35
CA PHE A 170 7.15 14.46 -8.07
C PHE A 170 7.26 14.08 -6.59
N ALA A 171 8.38 14.39 -5.93
CA ALA A 171 8.56 14.13 -4.51
C ALA A 171 7.58 14.95 -3.65
N ALA A 172 7.31 16.21 -4.04
CA ALA A 172 6.32 17.05 -3.36
C ALA A 172 4.90 16.51 -3.55
N ARG A 173 4.54 16.11 -4.77
CA ARG A 173 3.25 15.46 -5.08
C ARG A 173 3.09 14.15 -4.29
N GLU A 174 4.12 13.33 -4.20
CA GLU A 174 4.09 12.05 -3.46
C GLU A 174 3.92 12.30 -1.96
N LYS A 175 4.63 13.29 -1.41
CA LYS A 175 4.51 13.70 0.01
C LYS A 175 3.14 14.29 0.33
N ALA A 176 2.51 14.97 -0.62
CA ALA A 176 1.17 15.53 -0.46
C ALA A 176 0.06 14.47 -0.51
N MET A 177 0.34 13.25 -0.96
CA MET A 177 -0.63 12.16 -0.92
C MET A 177 -0.91 11.77 0.53
N ALA A 178 -2.17 11.93 0.93
CA ALA A 178 -2.65 11.58 2.27
C ALA A 178 -2.53 10.08 2.53
N ASP A 179 -2.49 9.72 3.83
CA ASP A 179 -2.61 8.33 4.23
C ASP A 179 -4.02 7.82 3.90
N LEU A 180 -4.10 6.78 3.07
CA LEU A 180 -5.35 6.14 2.71
C LEU A 180 -5.86 5.18 3.78
N THR A 181 -5.11 4.95 4.86
CA THR A 181 -5.50 4.04 5.93
C THR A 181 -6.72 4.59 6.67
N THR A 182 -7.86 3.99 6.43
CA THR A 182 -9.15 4.36 7.03
C THR A 182 -9.57 3.43 8.16
N LEU A 183 -8.99 2.23 8.24
CA LEU A 183 -9.29 1.25 9.28
C LEU A 183 -8.04 0.48 9.70
N LEU A 184 -7.79 0.44 11.01
CA LEU A 184 -6.82 -0.44 11.64
C LEU A 184 -7.55 -1.59 12.32
N LEU A 185 -7.29 -2.81 11.88
CA LEU A 185 -7.86 -4.04 12.42
C LEU A 185 -6.76 -4.80 13.16
N ILE A 186 -6.92 -4.95 14.47
CA ILE A 186 -6.01 -5.72 15.30
C ILE A 186 -6.66 -7.07 15.60
N ASP A 187 -6.11 -8.11 15.00
CA ASP A 187 -6.51 -9.48 15.32
C ASP A 187 -5.77 -10.00 16.55
N GLU A 188 -6.40 -10.91 17.30
CA GLU A 188 -5.86 -11.44 18.56
C GLU A 188 -5.43 -10.33 19.56
N ALA A 189 -6.28 -9.32 19.70
CA ALA A 189 -6.08 -8.19 20.60
C ALA A 189 -5.99 -8.60 22.09
N ASP A 190 -6.33 -9.84 22.43
CA ASP A 190 -6.10 -10.43 23.75
C ASP A 190 -4.60 -10.62 24.07
N ARG A 191 -3.72 -10.61 23.06
CA ARG A 191 -2.25 -10.65 23.24
C ARG A 191 -1.65 -9.32 23.67
N LEU A 192 -2.40 -8.22 23.58
CA LEU A 192 -1.91 -6.89 23.90
C LEU A 192 -1.90 -6.65 25.41
N ARG A 193 -0.76 -6.22 25.94
CA ARG A 193 -0.64 -5.70 27.30
C ARG A 193 -1.17 -4.28 27.39
N MET A 194 -1.38 -3.77 28.60
CA MET A 194 -1.88 -2.41 28.84
C MET A 194 -1.04 -1.33 28.14
N THR A 195 0.29 -1.40 28.25
CA THR A 195 1.21 -0.46 27.58
C THR A 195 1.09 -0.51 26.05
N SER A 196 0.88 -1.69 25.49
CA SER A 196 0.66 -1.90 24.05
C SER A 196 -0.69 -1.34 23.60
N LEU A 197 -1.75 -1.52 24.40
CA LEU A 197 -3.07 -0.94 24.14
C LEU A 197 -3.04 0.59 24.21
N GLU A 198 -2.32 1.16 25.17
CA GLU A 198 -2.11 2.61 25.26
C GLU A 198 -1.40 3.15 24.03
N GLN A 199 -0.37 2.46 23.53
CA GLN A 199 0.29 2.83 22.28
C GLN A 199 -0.68 2.82 21.10
N ILE A 200 -1.50 1.78 20.96
CA ILE A 200 -2.51 1.68 19.90
C ILE A 200 -3.55 2.79 20.01
N ARG A 201 -4.00 3.10 21.23
CA ARG A 201 -4.91 4.21 21.49
C ARG A 201 -4.29 5.53 21.09
N ALA A 202 -3.01 5.78 21.43
CA ALA A 202 -2.31 6.98 20.99
C ALA A 202 -2.23 7.09 19.46
N THR A 203 -1.97 5.97 18.77
CA THR A 203 -2.01 5.92 17.29
C THR A 203 -3.41 6.20 16.72
N PHE A 204 -4.47 5.80 17.42
CA PHE A 204 -5.85 6.09 17.04
C PHE A 204 -6.22 7.56 17.28
N ASP A 205 -5.83 8.13 18.43
CA ASP A 205 -6.11 9.52 18.80
C ASP A 205 -5.41 10.53 17.85
N ASP A 206 -4.21 10.18 17.35
CA ASP A 206 -3.46 10.93 16.32
C ASP A 206 -3.98 10.66 14.89
N GLY A 207 -4.79 9.63 14.71
CA GLY A 207 -5.19 9.11 13.41
C GLY A 207 -6.59 9.54 12.95
N SER A 208 -6.82 9.44 11.64
CA SER A 208 -8.16 9.57 11.03
C SER A 208 -8.85 8.22 10.80
N SER A 209 -8.23 7.11 11.22
CA SER A 209 -8.71 5.75 10.96
C SER A 209 -9.59 5.21 12.08
N GLY A 210 -10.62 4.44 11.75
CA GLY A 210 -11.33 3.59 12.72
C GLY A 210 -10.40 2.51 13.30
N LEU A 211 -10.74 1.96 14.46
CA LEU A 211 -9.99 0.88 15.10
C LEU A 211 -10.92 -0.29 15.43
N VAL A 212 -10.54 -1.50 15.06
CA VAL A 212 -11.24 -2.73 15.45
C VAL A 212 -10.28 -3.64 16.21
N LEU A 213 -10.67 -4.05 17.41
CA LEU A 213 -9.97 -5.02 18.24
C LEU A 213 -10.73 -6.35 18.22
N SER A 214 -10.18 -7.38 17.58
CA SER A 214 -10.72 -8.74 17.58
C SER A 214 -10.05 -9.56 18.67
N ARG A 215 -10.81 -10.05 19.65
CA ARG A 215 -10.31 -10.93 20.72
C ARG A 215 -10.72 -12.37 20.49
N ARG A 216 -9.82 -13.32 20.75
CA ARG A 216 -10.20 -14.72 20.94
C ARG A 216 -10.62 -14.92 22.39
N VAL A 217 -11.88 -15.31 22.62
CA VAL A 217 -12.26 -15.86 23.92
C VAL A 217 -11.66 -17.25 23.99
N LEU A 218 -10.53 -17.39 24.68
CA LEU A 218 -10.02 -18.70 25.08
C LEU A 218 -11.07 -19.33 26.01
N ARG A 219 -11.48 -20.57 25.75
CA ARG A 219 -12.28 -21.33 26.70
C ARG A 219 -11.48 -21.45 27.99
N LEU A 220 -11.78 -20.63 29.00
CA LEU A 220 -11.53 -21.04 30.37
C LEU A 220 -12.39 -22.28 30.58
N HIS A 221 -11.75 -23.42 30.83
CA HIS A 221 -12.47 -24.58 31.33
C HIS A 221 -13.13 -24.12 32.64
N GLU A 222 -14.45 -23.99 32.64
CA GLU A 222 -15.23 -24.03 33.86
C GLU A 222 -14.88 -25.36 34.53
N ARG A 223 -14.26 -25.27 35.70
CA ARG A 223 -14.07 -26.41 36.60
C ARG A 223 -15.33 -26.62 37.39
#